data_AF-A0AA88HV12-F1
#
_entry.id   AF-A0AA88HV12-F1
#
_cell.length_a   1.000
_cell.length_b   1.000
_cell.length_c   1.000
_cell.angle_alpha   90.00
_cell.angle_beta   90.00
_cell.angle_gamma   90.00
#
_symmetry.space_group_name_H-M   'P 1'
#
loop_
_entity.id
_entity.type
_entity.pdbx_description
1 polymer ?
#
loop_
_entity_poly.entity_id
_entity_poly.type
_entity_poly.pdbx_seq_one_letter_code
_entity_poly.pdbx_strand_id
1 'polypeptide(L)'
;MGLLKEKLISVGRSKNVQILTLVPELWSQKKVATEFQVTKYMVKQARKLEREKGILAIPDPKKDAVKIEESYKDLIKMLVCSVDNSECMLRHCDNCPSDDALIEYLTAKLSEDYDLEEEIIISQWVNTDRTEMVKQSISIEGFISLLSKPIENLIPHSYITKSQSKTFKKLKEDPPLNTAIVVMDFSENYSYTIQNEFQSYHWNRGGMNNLSSWTLLEKG
;
A
#
# COMPACT_ATOMS: atom_id res chain seq x y z
N MET A 1 -31.69 23.85 9.18
CA MET A 1 -30.87 22.97 8.32
C MET A 1 -29.93 23.74 7.38
N GLY A 2 -30.32 24.90 6.83
CA GLY A 2 -29.43 25.69 5.94
C GLY A 2 -28.04 26.03 6.51
N LEU A 3 -27.98 26.52 7.74
CA LEU A 3 -26.71 26.84 8.43
C LEU A 3 -25.78 25.63 8.64
N LEU A 4 -26.35 24.42 8.76
CA LEU A 4 -25.55 23.19 8.90
C LEU A 4 -24.90 22.81 7.56
N LYS A 5 -25.62 23.03 6.45
CA LYS A 5 -25.14 22.77 5.10
C LYS A 5 -23.96 23.67 4.72
N GLU A 6 -24.04 24.96 5.03
CA GLU A 6 -22.95 25.92 4.80
C GLU A 6 -21.69 25.57 5.60
N LYS A 7 -21.86 25.10 6.86
CA LYS A 7 -20.73 24.67 7.68
C LYS A 7 -20.08 23.39 7.15
N LEU A 8 -20.84 22.43 6.62
CA LEU A 8 -20.27 21.17 6.12
C LEU A 8 -19.33 21.37 4.91
N ILE A 9 -19.59 22.38 4.07
CA ILE A 9 -18.78 22.68 2.88
C ILE A 9 -17.39 23.24 3.25
N SER A 10 -17.32 24.02 4.34
CA SER A 10 -16.09 24.71 4.77
C SER A 10 -15.25 23.93 5.78
N VAL A 11 -15.75 22.78 6.23
CA VAL A 11 -15.23 22.09 7.41
C VAL A 11 -14.68 20.71 7.03
N GLY A 12 -13.54 20.33 7.64
CA GLY A 12 -12.89 19.05 7.38
C GLY A 12 -13.73 17.82 7.77
N ARG A 13 -13.43 16.69 7.15
CA ARG A 13 -14.18 15.41 7.24
C ARG A 13 -14.59 14.99 8.66
N SER A 14 -13.66 15.04 9.63
CA SER A 14 -13.95 14.62 11.02
C SER A 14 -15.07 15.46 11.66
N LYS A 15 -15.00 16.78 11.52
CA LYS A 15 -16.06 17.67 12.01
C LYS A 15 -17.36 17.48 11.23
N ASN A 16 -17.30 17.12 9.95
CA ASN A 16 -18.50 16.79 9.18
C ASN A 16 -19.20 15.53 9.71
N VAL A 17 -18.44 14.48 10.03
CA VAL A 17 -18.98 13.27 10.68
C VAL A 17 -19.60 13.61 12.04
N GLN A 18 -18.95 14.46 12.84
CA GLN A 18 -19.48 14.94 14.12
C GLN A 18 -20.80 15.70 13.94
N ILE A 19 -20.87 16.63 12.99
CA ILE A 19 -22.09 17.43 12.74
C ILE A 19 -23.24 16.55 12.26
N LEU A 20 -22.96 15.55 11.43
CA LEU A 20 -23.97 14.63 10.90
C LEU A 20 -24.63 13.76 11.98
N THR A 21 -24.06 13.66 13.19
CA THR A 21 -24.70 12.99 14.35
C THR A 21 -25.96 13.72 14.84
N LEU A 22 -26.17 14.99 14.45
CA LEU A 22 -27.37 15.75 14.78
C LEU A 22 -28.54 15.46 13.84
N VAL A 23 -28.31 14.72 12.75
CA VAL A 23 -29.33 14.49 11.72
C VAL A 23 -30.29 13.39 12.18
N PRO A 24 -31.61 13.61 12.15
CA PRO A 24 -32.58 12.63 12.63
C PRO A 24 -32.45 11.26 11.96
N GLU A 25 -32.56 10.18 12.75
CA GLU A 25 -32.53 8.80 12.25
C GLU A 25 -33.67 8.49 11.25
N LEU A 26 -34.77 9.24 11.31
CA LEU A 26 -35.93 9.15 10.42
C LEU A 26 -35.57 9.38 8.94
N TRP A 27 -34.47 10.09 8.65
CA TRP A 27 -34.05 10.30 7.27
C TRP A 27 -33.29 9.07 6.77
N SER A 28 -33.50 8.65 5.52
CA SER A 28 -32.67 7.59 4.94
C SER A 28 -31.24 8.08 4.73
N GLN A 29 -30.24 7.19 4.77
CA GLN A 29 -28.85 7.56 4.50
C GLN A 29 -28.69 8.26 3.13
N LYS A 30 -29.46 7.80 2.12
CA LYS A 30 -29.50 8.41 0.78
C LYS A 30 -30.01 9.85 0.82
N LYS A 31 -31.08 10.12 1.57
CA LYS A 31 -31.62 11.48 1.73
C LYS A 31 -30.61 12.41 2.39
N VAL A 32 -29.97 11.97 3.47
CA VAL A 32 -28.95 12.75 4.17
C VAL A 32 -27.77 13.05 3.25
N ALA A 33 -27.25 12.03 2.55
CA ALA A 33 -26.13 12.19 1.63
C ALA A 33 -26.42 13.22 0.53
N THR A 34 -27.61 13.16 -0.09
CA THR A 34 -28.02 14.11 -1.13
C THR A 34 -28.24 15.52 -0.58
N GLU A 35 -28.91 15.65 0.56
CA GLU A 35 -29.24 16.97 1.15
C GLU A 35 -27.97 17.74 1.56
N PHE A 36 -27.02 17.03 2.14
CA PHE A 36 -25.78 17.59 2.69
C PHE A 36 -24.58 17.49 1.75
N GLN A 37 -24.73 16.89 0.56
CA GLN A 37 -23.68 16.69 -0.43
C GLN A 37 -22.45 15.95 0.16
N VAL A 38 -22.70 14.89 0.92
CA VAL A 38 -21.68 14.06 1.57
C VAL A 38 -21.80 12.61 1.10
N THR A 39 -20.73 11.82 1.25
CA THR A 39 -20.75 10.40 0.91
C THR A 39 -21.69 9.63 1.85
N LYS A 40 -22.30 8.56 1.35
CA LYS A 40 -23.12 7.66 2.20
C LYS A 40 -22.31 7.06 3.34
N TYR A 41 -21.02 6.83 3.10
CA TYR A 41 -20.08 6.36 4.10
C TYR A 41 -20.00 7.35 5.29
N MET A 42 -19.86 8.66 5.05
CA MET A 42 -19.83 9.65 6.12
C MET A 42 -21.10 9.63 6.99
N VAL A 43 -22.27 9.44 6.36
CA VAL A 43 -23.54 9.30 7.08
C VAL A 43 -23.57 8.01 7.91
N LYS A 44 -23.08 6.89 7.36
CA LYS A 44 -22.96 5.61 8.07
C LYS A 44 -22.04 5.75 9.30
N GLN A 45 -20.89 6.40 9.14
CA GLN A 45 -19.94 6.64 10.24
C GLN A 45 -20.52 7.58 11.30
N ALA A 46 -21.22 8.64 10.91
CA ALA A 46 -21.86 9.54 11.87
C ALA A 46 -22.88 8.80 12.74
N ARG A 47 -23.74 7.96 12.13
CA ARG A 47 -24.70 7.15 12.90
C ARG A 47 -24.03 6.09 13.76
N LYS A 48 -22.92 5.51 13.30
CA LYS A 48 -22.12 4.57 14.11
C LYS A 48 -21.56 5.29 15.34
N LEU A 49 -20.97 6.47 15.14
CA LEU A 49 -20.43 7.32 16.19
C LEU A 49 -21.50 7.77 17.19
N GLU A 50 -22.68 8.14 16.71
CA GLU A 50 -23.83 8.50 17.55
C GLU A 50 -24.26 7.32 18.44
N ARG A 51 -24.35 6.10 17.88
CA ARG A 51 -24.70 4.89 18.65
C ARG A 51 -23.65 4.50 19.67
N GLU A 52 -22.37 4.64 19.34
CA GLU A 52 -21.26 4.18 20.19
C GLU A 52 -20.85 5.21 21.25
N LYS A 53 -20.87 6.50 20.90
CA LYS A 53 -20.31 7.59 21.74
C LYS A 53 -21.29 8.75 21.98
N GLY A 54 -22.48 8.74 21.37
CA GLY A 54 -23.49 9.77 21.51
C GLY A 54 -23.40 10.91 20.50
N ILE A 55 -24.37 11.83 20.58
CA ILE A 55 -24.44 13.01 19.72
C ILE A 55 -23.23 13.93 19.94
N LEU A 56 -22.75 14.57 18.88
CA LEU A 56 -21.57 15.45 18.88
C LEU A 56 -20.29 14.83 19.44
N ALA A 57 -20.20 13.50 19.52
CA ALA A 57 -18.96 12.83 19.88
C ALA A 57 -17.84 13.15 18.87
N ILE A 58 -16.61 13.19 19.35
CA ILE A 58 -15.43 13.45 18.52
C ILE A 58 -15.05 12.12 17.82
N PRO A 59 -14.96 12.08 16.48
CA PRO A 59 -14.50 10.89 15.77
C PRO A 59 -13.05 10.57 16.16
N ASP A 60 -12.71 9.28 16.17
CA ASP A 60 -11.33 8.86 16.40
C ASP A 60 -10.40 9.44 15.33
N PRO A 61 -9.14 9.76 15.69
CA PRO A 61 -8.15 10.21 14.71
C PRO A 61 -7.97 9.15 13.62
N LYS A 62 -7.71 9.63 12.40
CA LYS A 62 -7.44 8.75 11.27
C LYS A 62 -6.23 7.87 11.59
N LYS A 63 -6.31 6.59 11.23
CA LYS A 63 -5.17 5.68 11.29
C LYS A 63 -4.13 6.14 10.26
N ASP A 64 -2.86 6.23 10.65
CA ASP A 64 -1.77 6.67 9.76
C ASP A 64 -1.49 5.71 8.59
N ALA A 65 -1.99 4.46 8.68
CA ALA A 65 -1.82 3.45 7.65
C ALA A 65 -3.16 2.73 7.33
N VAL A 66 -3.35 2.42 6.05
CA VAL A 66 -4.39 1.50 5.58
C VAL A 66 -4.07 0.12 6.16
N LYS A 67 -5.04 -0.48 6.86
CA LYS A 67 -4.85 -1.78 7.49
C LYS A 67 -5.31 -2.91 6.55
N ILE A 68 -4.35 -3.70 6.10
CA ILE A 68 -4.58 -4.99 5.42
C ILE A 68 -3.92 -6.05 6.31
N GLU A 69 -4.71 -6.97 6.83
CA GLU A 69 -4.25 -8.02 7.75
C GLU A 69 -3.76 -9.26 6.99
N GLU A 70 -4.25 -9.45 5.77
CA GLU A 70 -3.87 -10.52 4.87
C GLU A 70 -2.41 -10.43 4.47
N SER A 71 -1.73 -11.57 4.47
CA SER A 71 -0.43 -11.65 3.81
C SER A 71 -0.61 -11.65 2.30
N TYR A 72 0.45 -11.30 1.56
CA TYR A 72 0.44 -11.41 0.10
C TYR A 72 0.07 -12.83 -0.38
N LYS A 73 0.40 -13.87 0.40
CA LYS A 73 0.06 -15.27 0.07
C LYS A 73 -1.43 -15.51 0.15
N ASP A 74 -2.13 -14.83 1.05
CA ASP A 74 -3.58 -14.91 1.16
C ASP A 74 -4.26 -14.18 0.01
N LEU A 75 -3.69 -13.04 -0.42
CA LEU A 75 -4.15 -12.33 -1.61
C LEU A 75 -3.96 -13.16 -2.89
N ILE A 76 -2.84 -13.87 -3.03
CA ILE A 76 -2.60 -14.77 -4.17
C ILE A 76 -3.68 -15.86 -4.27
N LYS A 77 -4.16 -16.40 -3.14
CA LYS A 77 -5.21 -17.44 -3.15
C LYS A 77 -6.51 -16.96 -3.83
N MET A 78 -6.76 -15.66 -3.87
CA MET A 78 -7.93 -15.09 -4.54
C MET A 78 -7.75 -14.94 -6.06
N LEU A 79 -6.50 -15.01 -6.55
CA LEU A 79 -6.15 -14.84 -7.97
C LEU A 79 -5.89 -16.17 -8.69
N VAL A 80 -5.90 -17.30 -7.99
CA VAL A 80 -5.61 -18.63 -8.56
C VAL A 80 -6.62 -19.67 -8.11
N CYS A 81 -6.95 -20.63 -8.98
CA CYS A 81 -7.81 -21.76 -8.62
C CYS A 81 -7.19 -22.65 -7.54
N SER A 82 -5.87 -22.83 -7.60
CA SER A 82 -5.12 -23.66 -6.65
C SER A 82 -3.68 -23.16 -6.53
N VAL A 83 -3.25 -22.96 -5.28
CA VAL A 83 -1.87 -22.57 -4.95
C VAL A 83 -0.85 -23.71 -5.06
N ASP A 84 -1.32 -24.95 -5.18
CA ASP A 84 -0.48 -26.13 -5.35
C ASP A 84 -0.37 -26.58 -6.81
N ASN A 85 -1.21 -26.03 -7.71
CA ASN A 85 -1.11 -26.28 -9.14
C ASN A 85 -0.08 -25.34 -9.78
N SER A 86 0.93 -25.91 -10.44
CA SER A 86 1.93 -25.17 -11.19
C SER A 86 1.36 -24.35 -12.34
N GLU A 87 0.34 -24.85 -13.05
CA GLU A 87 -0.28 -24.14 -14.17
C GLU A 87 -0.97 -22.86 -13.69
N CYS A 88 -1.68 -22.92 -12.56
CA CYS A 88 -2.31 -21.75 -11.97
C CYS A 88 -1.27 -20.73 -11.50
N MET A 89 -0.25 -21.18 -10.76
CA MET A 89 0.77 -20.30 -10.18
C MET A 89 1.76 -19.73 -11.21
N LEU A 90 1.94 -20.39 -12.36
CA LEU A 90 2.76 -19.89 -13.47
C LEU A 90 1.93 -19.12 -14.50
N ARG A 91 0.64 -18.84 -14.23
CA ARG A 91 -0.27 -18.09 -15.12
C ARG A 91 -0.47 -18.75 -16.50
N HIS A 92 -0.47 -20.08 -16.53
CA HIS A 92 -0.82 -20.89 -17.71
C HIS A 92 -2.25 -21.45 -17.66
N CYS A 93 -3.02 -21.13 -16.61
CA CYS A 93 -4.40 -21.59 -16.45
C CYS A 93 -5.39 -20.52 -16.89
N ASP A 94 -6.22 -20.84 -17.88
CA ASP A 94 -7.25 -19.93 -18.42
C ASP A 94 -8.47 -19.75 -17.50
N ASN A 95 -8.63 -20.64 -16.52
CA ASN A 95 -9.78 -20.64 -15.59
C ASN A 95 -9.49 -19.90 -14.27
N CYS A 96 -8.29 -19.35 -14.09
CA CYS A 96 -7.97 -18.59 -12.88
C CYS A 96 -8.83 -17.33 -12.77
N PRO A 97 -9.22 -16.92 -11.55
CA PRO A 97 -9.89 -15.65 -11.32
C PRO A 97 -9.08 -14.48 -11.90
N SER A 98 -9.77 -13.47 -12.43
CA SER A 98 -9.15 -12.20 -12.80
C SER A 98 -8.75 -11.40 -11.56
N ASP A 99 -7.98 -10.35 -11.79
CA ASP A 99 -7.68 -9.31 -10.80
C ASP A 99 -8.94 -8.64 -10.24
N ASP A 100 -10.05 -8.63 -10.99
CA ASP A 100 -11.35 -8.13 -10.52
C ASP A 100 -11.78 -8.76 -9.20
N ALA A 101 -11.57 -10.07 -9.02
CA ALA A 101 -11.96 -10.77 -7.79
C ALA A 101 -11.20 -10.22 -6.56
N LEU A 102 -9.92 -9.89 -6.72
CA LEU A 102 -9.12 -9.28 -5.68
C LEU A 102 -9.53 -7.83 -5.44
N ILE A 103 -9.80 -7.07 -6.51
CA ILE A 103 -10.24 -5.67 -6.42
C ILE A 103 -11.58 -5.60 -5.69
N GLU A 104 -12.56 -6.44 -6.04
CA GLU A 104 -13.86 -6.53 -5.37
C GLU A 104 -13.72 -6.86 -3.89
N TYR A 105 -12.88 -7.85 -3.55
CA TYR A 105 -12.60 -8.21 -2.17
C TYR A 105 -12.01 -7.04 -1.37
N LEU A 106 -10.95 -6.43 -1.88
CA LEU A 106 -10.27 -5.31 -1.21
C LEU A 106 -11.20 -4.10 -1.10
N THR A 107 -12.03 -3.87 -2.11
CA THR A 107 -13.04 -2.79 -2.12
C THR A 107 -14.08 -3.01 -1.04
N ALA A 108 -14.65 -4.22 -0.97
CA ALA A 108 -15.61 -4.57 0.07
C ALA A 108 -15.01 -4.41 1.46
N LYS A 109 -13.81 -4.96 1.69
CA LYS A 109 -13.12 -4.90 2.98
C LYS A 109 -12.77 -3.47 3.41
N LEU A 110 -12.17 -2.68 2.52
CA LEU A 110 -11.74 -1.32 2.86
C LEU A 110 -12.92 -0.34 2.97
N SER A 111 -14.04 -0.59 2.28
CA SER A 111 -15.25 0.25 2.39
C SER A 111 -15.93 0.22 3.77
N GLU A 112 -15.58 -0.74 4.63
CA GLU A 112 -16.06 -0.81 6.00
C GLU A 112 -15.47 0.30 6.88
N ASP A 113 -14.16 0.48 6.74
CA ASP A 113 -13.33 1.33 7.59
C ASP A 113 -12.93 2.63 6.90
N TYR A 114 -13.03 2.72 5.58
CA TYR A 114 -12.58 3.86 4.81
C TYR A 114 -13.55 4.26 3.68
N ASP A 115 -13.41 5.48 3.19
CA ASP A 115 -14.16 5.99 2.05
C ASP A 115 -13.32 5.88 0.79
N LEU A 116 -13.85 5.22 -0.24
CA LEU A 116 -13.06 4.84 -1.42
C LEU A 116 -12.52 6.06 -2.19
N GLU A 117 -13.24 7.19 -2.11
CA GLU A 117 -12.86 8.47 -2.71
C GLU A 117 -11.86 9.27 -1.87
N GLU A 118 -11.54 8.82 -0.65
CA GLU A 118 -10.61 9.50 0.24
C GLU A 118 -9.16 9.37 -0.25
N GLU A 119 -8.44 10.49 -0.26
CA GLU A 119 -7.01 10.50 -0.58
C GLU A 119 -6.17 10.03 0.60
N ILE A 120 -5.21 9.14 0.28
CA ILE A 120 -4.17 8.66 1.17
C ILE A 120 -2.80 8.95 0.58
N ILE A 121 -1.82 9.17 1.45
CA ILE A 121 -0.43 9.37 1.05
C ILE A 121 0.27 8.01 1.12
N ILE A 122 0.79 7.56 -0.01
CA ILE A 122 1.60 6.34 -0.08
C ILE A 122 3.02 6.67 -0.53
N SER A 123 3.97 5.82 -0.13
CA SER A 123 5.36 5.86 -0.58
C SER A 123 5.62 4.66 -1.46
N GLN A 124 6.06 4.86 -2.70
CA GLN A 124 6.39 3.78 -3.64
C GLN A 124 7.75 3.99 -4.31
N TRP A 125 8.38 2.89 -4.71
CA TRP A 125 9.57 2.90 -5.57
C TRP A 125 9.12 2.84 -7.03
N VAL A 126 9.57 3.79 -7.86
CA VAL A 126 9.06 3.94 -9.24
C VAL A 126 10.02 3.40 -10.31
N ASN A 127 11.34 3.41 -10.06
CA ASN A 127 12.34 3.02 -11.06
C ASN A 127 13.39 2.03 -10.50
N THR A 128 13.85 1.10 -11.34
CA THR A 128 14.92 0.13 -11.06
C THR A 128 16.33 0.72 -11.20
N ASP A 129 16.58 1.59 -12.19
CA ASP A 129 17.94 2.10 -12.47
C ASP A 129 18.40 3.22 -11.54
N ARG A 130 17.44 3.97 -10.98
CA ARG A 130 17.64 5.03 -9.99
C ARG A 130 16.46 4.96 -9.04
N THR A 131 16.53 4.08 -8.04
CA THR A 131 15.51 3.91 -7.02
C THR A 131 15.21 5.23 -6.34
N GLU A 132 14.14 5.88 -6.79
CA GLU A 132 13.56 7.07 -6.19
C GLU A 132 12.28 6.65 -5.48
N MET A 133 12.21 6.97 -4.19
CA MET A 133 11.01 6.80 -3.39
C MET A 133 10.14 8.02 -3.58
N VAL A 134 9.00 7.85 -4.23
CA VAL A 134 8.04 8.92 -4.49
C VAL A 134 6.91 8.81 -3.48
N LYS A 135 6.61 9.93 -2.82
CA LYS A 135 5.36 10.09 -2.08
C LYS A 135 4.30 10.62 -3.02
N GLN A 136 3.17 9.93 -3.10
CA GLN A 136 2.04 10.33 -3.93
C GLN A 136 0.75 10.28 -3.12
N SER A 137 -0.14 11.24 -3.40
CA SER A 137 -1.52 11.25 -2.92
C SER A 137 -2.37 10.50 -3.93
N ILE A 138 -3.03 9.41 -3.52
CA ILE A 138 -3.94 8.63 -4.36
C ILE A 138 -5.20 8.31 -3.58
N SER A 139 -6.32 8.10 -4.27
CA SER A 139 -7.54 7.61 -3.62
C SER A 139 -7.37 6.17 -3.13
N ILE A 140 -8.21 5.73 -2.20
CA ILE A 140 -8.23 4.34 -1.74
C ILE A 140 -8.58 3.39 -2.88
N GLU A 141 -9.50 3.76 -3.76
CA GLU A 141 -9.80 3.01 -4.99
C GLU A 141 -8.56 2.91 -5.91
N GLY A 142 -7.82 4.01 -6.07
CA GLY A 142 -6.57 4.03 -6.82
C GLY A 142 -5.49 3.16 -6.18
N PHE A 143 -5.45 3.12 -4.85
CA PHE A 143 -4.54 2.25 -4.10
C PHE A 143 -4.86 0.77 -4.29
N ILE A 144 -6.13 0.37 -4.27
CA ILE A 144 -6.55 -1.02 -4.52
C ILE A 144 -6.09 -1.46 -5.91
N SER A 145 -6.33 -0.62 -6.92
CA SER A 145 -5.89 -0.86 -8.30
C SER A 145 -4.37 -0.98 -8.38
N LEU A 146 -3.63 -0.08 -7.74
CA LEU A 146 -2.17 -0.09 -7.71
C LEU A 146 -1.59 -1.32 -6.99
N LEU A 147 -2.25 -1.80 -5.93
CA LEU A 147 -1.80 -2.97 -5.15
C LEU A 147 -2.05 -4.29 -5.89
N SER A 148 -3.12 -4.38 -6.68
CA SER A 148 -3.49 -5.61 -7.40
C SER A 148 -2.39 -6.08 -8.36
N LYS A 149 -1.75 -5.14 -9.07
CA LYS A 149 -0.78 -5.45 -10.13
C LYS A 149 0.52 -6.08 -9.61
N PRO A 150 1.18 -5.56 -8.57
CA PRO A 150 2.33 -6.22 -7.94
C PRO A 150 2.00 -7.62 -7.40
N ILE A 151 0.81 -7.84 -6.85
CA ILE A 151 0.41 -9.15 -6.33
C ILE A 151 0.29 -10.17 -7.47
N GLU A 152 -0.30 -9.77 -8.60
CA GLU A 152 -0.36 -10.61 -9.81
C GLU A 152 1.05 -11.01 -10.29
N ASN A 153 1.97 -10.04 -10.36
CA ASN A 153 3.36 -10.26 -10.76
C ASN A 153 4.12 -11.16 -9.77
N LEU A 154 3.71 -11.20 -8.51
CA LEU A 154 4.36 -11.99 -7.47
C LEU A 154 3.94 -13.46 -7.48
N ILE A 155 2.85 -13.83 -8.17
CA ILE A 155 2.35 -15.22 -8.20
C ILE A 155 3.43 -16.19 -8.69
N PRO A 156 4.07 -16.00 -9.86
CA PRO A 156 5.07 -16.93 -10.35
C PRO A 156 6.31 -16.96 -9.45
N HIS A 157 6.76 -15.79 -8.98
CA HIS A 157 7.89 -15.68 -8.06
C HIS A 157 7.65 -16.47 -6.77
N SER A 158 6.47 -16.35 -6.16
CA SER A 158 6.11 -17.07 -4.94
C SER A 158 6.21 -18.58 -5.13
N TYR A 159 5.74 -19.09 -6.27
CA TYR A 159 5.82 -20.51 -6.60
C TYR A 159 7.25 -20.97 -6.88
N ILE A 160 8.00 -20.22 -7.70
CA ILE A 160 9.39 -20.55 -8.05
C ILE A 160 10.25 -20.60 -6.78
N THR A 161 10.19 -19.59 -5.92
CA THR A 161 10.96 -19.54 -4.68
C THR A 161 10.60 -20.70 -3.73
N LYS A 162 9.30 -21.03 -3.60
CA LYS A 162 8.84 -22.19 -2.80
C LYS A 162 9.33 -23.52 -3.39
N SER A 163 9.25 -23.68 -4.70
CA SER A 163 9.67 -24.88 -5.43
C SER A 163 11.18 -25.09 -5.35
N GLN A 164 11.96 -24.04 -5.61
CA GLN A 164 13.42 -24.03 -5.47
C GLN A 164 13.84 -24.40 -4.05
N SER A 165 13.23 -23.78 -3.04
CA SER A 165 13.51 -24.09 -1.62
C SER A 165 13.24 -25.56 -1.29
N LYS A 166 12.12 -26.11 -1.78
CA LYS A 166 11.75 -27.52 -1.57
C LYS A 166 12.72 -28.48 -2.26
N THR A 167 13.08 -28.19 -3.51
CA THR A 167 14.01 -29.01 -4.30
C THR A 167 15.42 -28.96 -3.72
N PHE A 168 15.89 -27.77 -3.34
CA PHE A 168 17.18 -27.60 -2.68
C PHE A 168 17.26 -28.39 -1.37
N LYS A 169 16.20 -28.34 -0.54
CA LYS A 169 16.13 -29.12 0.70
C LYS A 169 16.25 -30.63 0.44
N LYS A 170 15.54 -31.15 -0.56
CA LYS A 170 15.62 -32.57 -0.96
C LYS A 170 17.01 -32.96 -1.43
N LEU A 171 17.63 -32.17 -2.31
CA LEU A 171 18.97 -32.44 -2.83
C LEU A 171 20.05 -32.36 -1.73
N LYS A 172 19.82 -31.53 -0.71
CA LYS A 172 20.71 -31.44 0.46
C LYS A 172 20.59 -32.65 1.39
N GLU A 173 19.40 -33.22 1.52
CA GLU A 173 19.13 -34.41 2.35
C GLU A 173 19.61 -35.71 1.67
N ASP A 174 19.43 -35.81 0.35
CA ASP A 174 19.82 -36.97 -0.46
C ASP A 174 20.53 -36.51 -1.75
N PRO A 175 21.83 -36.16 -1.67
CA PRO A 175 22.58 -35.72 -2.84
C PRO A 175 22.94 -36.91 -3.74
N PRO A 176 22.73 -36.81 -5.07
CA PRO A 176 23.17 -37.83 -6.00
C PRO A 176 24.70 -38.03 -5.95
N LEU A 177 25.14 -39.28 -6.10
CA LEU A 177 26.57 -39.63 -6.12
C LEU A 177 27.33 -38.82 -7.17
N ASN A 178 28.50 -38.33 -6.78
CA ASN A 178 29.42 -37.58 -7.64
C ASN A 178 28.81 -36.29 -8.24
N THR A 179 27.90 -35.64 -7.53
CA THR A 179 27.32 -34.36 -7.93
C THR A 179 27.70 -33.24 -6.95
N ALA A 180 27.74 -32.01 -7.47
CA ALA A 180 27.86 -30.80 -6.67
C ALA A 180 26.63 -29.92 -6.90
N ILE A 181 26.07 -29.37 -5.82
CA ILE A 181 24.93 -28.45 -5.90
C ILE A 181 25.48 -27.04 -5.95
N VAL A 182 25.22 -26.33 -7.05
CA VAL A 182 25.57 -24.92 -7.19
C VAL A 182 24.30 -24.09 -7.02
N VAL A 183 24.29 -23.22 -6.02
CA VAL A 183 23.23 -22.24 -5.79
C VAL A 183 23.79 -20.87 -6.19
N MET A 184 23.08 -20.19 -7.07
CA MET A 184 23.45 -18.87 -7.57
C MET A 184 22.26 -17.96 -7.32
N ASP A 185 22.51 -16.84 -6.66
CA ASP A 185 21.54 -15.75 -6.57
C ASP A 185 21.97 -14.65 -7.54
N PHE A 186 21.05 -14.19 -8.38
CA PHE A 186 21.27 -13.03 -9.23
C PHE A 186 20.72 -11.81 -8.48
N SER A 187 21.61 -11.10 -7.80
CA SER A 187 21.25 -9.79 -7.24
C SER A 187 21.01 -8.81 -8.39
N GLU A 188 19.75 -8.42 -8.64
CA GLU A 188 19.39 -7.37 -9.61
C GLU A 188 20.01 -6.00 -9.25
N ASN A 189 20.56 -5.84 -8.05
CA ASN A 189 21.38 -4.68 -7.65
C ASN A 189 22.85 -4.90 -8.01
N TYR A 190 23.20 -4.79 -9.29
CA TYR A 190 24.60 -4.65 -9.69
C TYR A 190 25.08 -3.23 -9.38
N SER A 191 25.31 -2.89 -8.10
CA SER A 191 26.18 -1.76 -7.78
C SER A 191 27.61 -2.24 -7.93
N TYR A 192 28.35 -1.71 -8.90
CA TYR A 192 29.79 -1.91 -8.90
C TYR A 192 30.33 -1.28 -7.61
N THR A 193 30.97 -2.07 -6.75
CA THR A 193 31.88 -1.52 -5.76
C THR A 193 33.26 -1.69 -6.36
N ILE A 194 33.87 -0.60 -6.85
CA ILE A 194 35.28 -0.63 -7.23
C ILE A 194 36.05 -1.03 -5.97
N GLN A 195 36.63 -2.22 -5.92
CA GLN A 195 37.45 -2.69 -4.80
C GLN A 195 38.84 -2.00 -4.73
N ASN A 196 38.89 -0.71 -5.07
CA ASN A 196 40.06 0.15 -4.99
C ASN A 196 39.65 1.62 -4.74
N GLU A 197 38.59 1.85 -3.97
CA GLU A 197 38.26 3.19 -3.48
C GLU A 197 39.04 3.47 -2.17
N PHE A 198 39.91 4.48 -2.21
CA PHE A 198 40.59 5.02 -1.03
C PHE A 198 39.54 5.50 -0.02
N GLN A 199 39.75 5.24 1.28
CA GLN A 199 38.82 5.54 2.40
C GLN A 199 38.30 7.00 2.48
N SER A 200 38.86 7.93 1.71
CA SER A 200 38.42 9.33 1.65
C SER A 200 37.04 9.54 1.01
N TYR A 201 36.47 8.54 0.32
CA TYR A 201 35.14 8.68 -0.31
C TYR A 201 33.97 8.70 0.69
N HIS A 202 34.20 8.28 1.94
CA HIS A 202 33.15 8.21 2.96
C HIS A 202 32.78 9.56 3.61
N TRP A 203 33.47 10.66 3.32
CA TRP A 203 33.25 11.95 3.99
C TRP A 203 32.59 13.06 3.15
N ASN A 204 32.25 12.84 1.87
CA ASN A 204 31.54 13.86 1.08
C ASN A 204 30.05 13.54 0.91
N ARG A 205 29.31 13.64 2.01
CA ARG A 205 27.94 14.17 1.96
C ARG A 205 28.03 15.67 2.19
N GLY A 206 27.90 16.47 1.13
CA GLY A 206 27.86 17.93 1.26
C GLY A 206 27.50 18.63 -0.04
N GLY A 207 26.25 19.08 -0.11
CA GLY A 207 25.72 20.29 -0.76
C GLY A 207 26.33 20.87 -2.05
N MET A 208 25.41 21.18 -2.98
CA MET A 208 25.55 21.97 -4.20
C MET A 208 26.43 23.24 -4.13
N ASN A 209 27.18 23.44 -5.21
CA ASN A 209 27.45 24.66 -5.98
C ASN A 209 27.93 25.98 -5.32
N ASN A 210 29.14 26.37 -5.76
CA ASN A 210 29.60 27.70 -6.17
C ASN A 210 30.05 28.77 -5.16
N LEU A 211 31.24 29.31 -5.51
CA LEU A 211 31.77 30.69 -5.39
C LEU A 211 32.75 31.04 -4.25
N SER A 212 33.98 31.33 -4.74
CA SER A 212 34.93 32.39 -4.36
C SER A 212 35.58 32.40 -2.97
N SER A 213 36.88 32.03 -2.99
CA SER A 213 38.02 32.73 -2.36
C SER A 213 37.72 34.01 -1.59
N TRP A 214 37.99 34.03 -0.27
CA TRP A 214 38.61 35.16 0.45
C TRP A 214 39.40 34.68 1.69
N THR A 215 40.73 34.81 1.57
CA THR A 215 41.78 35.23 2.53
C THR A 215 41.62 35.21 4.07
N LEU A 216 42.70 34.64 4.65
CA LEU A 216 43.58 35.07 5.76
C LEU A 216 43.15 35.04 7.25
N LEU A 217 44.07 34.37 7.99
CA LEU A 217 44.65 34.66 9.31
C LEU A 217 43.78 34.48 10.56
N GLU A 218 44.16 33.48 11.38
CA GLU A 218 44.85 33.77 12.65
C GLU A 218 45.61 32.56 13.21
N LYS A 219 46.86 32.85 13.63
CA LYS A 219 47.72 32.18 14.64
C LYS A 219 48.51 30.93 14.23
N GLY A 220 49.83 31.12 14.18
CA GLY A 220 50.86 30.09 14.21
C GLY A 220 52.03 30.43 13.32
#